data_AF-A0A2V9LLF8-F1
#
_entry.id   AF-A0A2V9LLF8-F1
#
_cell.length_a   1.000
_cell.length_b   1.000
_cell.length_c   1.000
_cell.angle_alpha   90.00
_cell.angle_beta   90.00
_cell.angle_gamma   90.00
#
_symmetry.space_group_name_H-M   'P 1'
#
loop_
_entity.id
_entity.type
_entity.pdbx_description
1 polymer ?
#
loop_
_entity_poly.entity_id
_entity_poly.type
_entity_poly.pdbx_seq_one_letter_code
_entity_poly.pdbx_strand_id
1 'polypeptide(L)' 'WLCEEEGAGSPYHYNGTYRNFMGTGEFANVVGGGSLTATFETGALLPATNHTYMKIDGTINF' A
#
# COMPACT_ATOMS: atom_id res chain seq x y z
N TRP A 1 -1.40 5.36 8.32
CA TRP A 1 -2.11 4.90 9.52
C TRP A 1 -2.71 3.55 9.20
N LEU A 2 -2.66 2.61 10.14
CA LEU A 2 -3.26 1.28 10.02
C LEU A 2 -4.44 1.22 10.99
N CYS A 3 -5.63 0.87 10.52
CA CYS A 3 -6.80 0.68 11.37
C CYS A 3 -7.65 -0.48 10.86
N GLU A 4 -8.57 -0.97 11.68
CA GLU A 4 -9.67 -1.83 11.23
C GLU A 4 -10.72 -0.96 10.54
N GLU A 5 -11.30 -1.43 9.44
CA GLU A 5 -12.21 -0.63 8.61
C GLU A 5 -13.55 -0.33 9.30
N GLU A 6 -14.08 -1.29 10.07
CA GLU A 6 -15.40 -1.16 10.73
C GLU A 6 -15.38 -1.53 12.22
N GLY A 7 -14.57 -2.50 12.63
CA GLY A 7 -14.48 -2.98 14.01
C GLY A 7 -13.54 -4.17 14.20
N ALA A 8 -13.46 -4.70 15.43
CA ALA A 8 -12.54 -5.77 15.79
C ALA A 8 -12.69 -7.01 14.89
N GLY A 9 -11.61 -7.41 14.22
CA GLY A 9 -11.56 -8.54 13.29
C GLY A 9 -11.96 -8.21 11.83
N SER A 10 -12.31 -6.95 11.54
CA SER A 10 -12.48 -6.48 10.15
C SER A 10 -11.13 -6.23 9.48
N PRO A 11 -11.08 -6.25 8.13
CA PRO A 11 -9.85 -6.02 7.39
C PRO A 11 -9.09 -4.77 7.86
N TYR A 12 -7.77 -4.88 7.91
CA TYR A 12 -6.93 -3.72 8.18
C TYR A 12 -6.83 -2.85 6.94
N HIS A 13 -7.11 -1.57 7.11
CA HIS A 13 -6.89 -0.54 6.12
C HIS A 13 -5.63 0.26 6.46
N TYR A 14 -4.71 0.33 5.51
CA TYR A 14 -3.57 1.22 5.54
C TYR A 14 -3.79 2.36 4.56
N ASN A 15 -3.59 3.58 5.02
CA ASN A 15 -3.48 4.73 4.14
C ASN A 15 -2.28 5.58 4.58
N GLY A 16 -1.38 5.84 3.64
CA GLY A 16 -0.16 6.57 3.88
C GLY A 16 0.44 7.12 2.60
N THR A 17 1.70 7.53 2.72
CA THR A 17 2.48 8.05 1.61
C THR A 17 3.76 7.24 1.45
N TYR A 18 4.27 7.17 0.23
CA TYR A 18 5.56 6.58 -0.08
C TYR A 18 6.47 7.60 -0.77
N ARG A 19 7.78 7.36 -0.73
CA ARG A 19 8.79 8.14 -1.43
C ARG A 19 9.65 7.22 -2.29
N ASN A 20 9.94 7.67 -3.50
CA ASN A 20 10.99 7.09 -4.34
C ASN A 20 12.31 7.75 -3.96
N PHE A 21 13.23 6.97 -3.38
CA PHE A 21 14.54 7.43 -2.91
C PHE A 21 15.71 6.78 -3.65
N MET A 22 15.44 5.85 -4.56
CA MET A 22 16.46 5.15 -5.34
C MET A 22 15.88 4.61 -6.65
N GLY A 23 16.73 4.40 -7.64
CA GLY A 23 16.42 3.79 -8.92
C GLY A 23 17.69 3.32 -9.64
N THR A 24 17.55 2.79 -10.85
CA THR A 24 18.67 2.32 -11.68
C THR A 24 18.48 2.78 -13.14
N GLY A 25 19.55 2.84 -13.92
CA GLY A 25 19.49 3.26 -15.33
C GLY A 25 19.00 4.70 -15.49
N GLU A 26 18.06 4.92 -16.40
CA GLU A 26 17.46 6.25 -16.65
C GLU A 26 16.75 6.85 -15.42
N PHE A 27 16.44 6.04 -14.41
CA PHE A 27 15.76 6.44 -13.19
C PHE A 27 16.72 6.54 -11.99
N ALA A 28 18.04 6.49 -12.18
CA ALA A 28 19.02 6.46 -11.09
C ALA A 28 18.89 7.66 -10.12
N ASN A 29 18.48 8.81 -10.63
CA ASN A 29 18.30 10.04 -9.84
C ASN A 29 16.84 10.45 -9.67
N VAL A 30 15.88 9.55 -9.97
CA VAL A 30 14.47 9.90 -9.90
C VAL A 30 14.07 10.18 -8.46
N VAL A 31 13.36 11.29 -8.27
CA VAL A 31 12.71 11.61 -7.00
C VAL A 31 11.22 11.66 -7.21
N GLY A 32 10.47 11.22 -6.21
CA GLY A 32 9.03 11.18 -6.33
C GLY A 32 8.37 10.52 -5.14
N GLY A 33 7.11 10.19 -5.31
CA GLY A 33 6.30 9.61 -4.26
C GLY A 33 4.83 9.76 -4.56
N GLY A 34 4.02 9.40 -3.58
CA GLY A 34 2.58 9.45 -3.74
C GLY A 34 1.84 8.86 -2.56
N SER A 35 0.58 8.54 -2.79
CA SER A 35 -0.29 7.89 -1.82
C SER A 35 -0.25 6.37 -2.00
N LEU A 36 -0.31 5.68 -0.87
CA LEU A 36 -0.41 4.24 -0.78
C LEU A 36 -1.64 3.91 0.06
N THR A 37 -2.55 3.14 -0.52
CA THR A 37 -3.70 2.59 0.18
C THR A 37 -3.67 1.07 0.06
N ALA A 38 -3.84 0.36 1.16
CA ALA A 38 -3.88 -1.10 1.16
C ALA A 38 -4.94 -1.64 2.12
N THR A 39 -5.58 -2.74 1.73
CA THR A 39 -6.52 -3.49 2.57
C THR A 39 -5.96 -4.89 2.77
N PHE A 40 -5.83 -5.30 4.03
CA PHE A 40 -5.38 -6.62 4.44
C PHE A 40 -6.53 -7.34 5.12
N GLU A 41 -7.09 -8.36 4.48
CA GLU A 41 -8.11 -9.18 5.13
C GLU A 41 -7.54 -9.89 6.36
N THR A 42 -8.24 -9.74 7.49
CA THR A 42 -7.92 -10.38 8.75
C THR A 42 -8.96 -11.44 9.05
N GLY A 43 -8.53 -12.69 9.22
CA GLY A 43 -9.44 -13.77 9.59
C GLY A 43 -9.97 -14.55 8.39
N ALA A 44 -9.12 -15.42 7.86
CA ALA A 44 -9.60 -16.56 7.11
C ALA A 44 -9.85 -17.72 8.09
N LEU A 45 -11.11 -18.13 8.24
CA LEU A 45 -11.43 -19.52 8.62
C LEU A 45 -10.95 -20.52 7.54
N LEU A 46 -10.66 -20.03 6.32
CA LEU A 46 -10.14 -20.83 5.20
C LEU A 46 -9.08 -20.02 4.43
N PRO A 47 -7.80 -20.46 4.35
CA PRO A 47 -6.68 -19.71 3.79
C PRO A 47 -6.76 -19.39 2.27
N ALA A 48 -7.85 -19.77 1.60
CA ALA A 48 -8.05 -19.60 0.16
C ALA A 48 -8.79 -18.32 -0.24
N THR A 49 -9.29 -17.51 0.72
CA THR A 49 -10.09 -16.31 0.41
C THR A 49 -9.45 -14.99 0.84
N ASN A 50 -8.24 -15.00 1.42
CA ASN A 50 -7.57 -13.77 1.86
C ASN A 50 -7.14 -12.92 0.66
N HIS A 51 -7.97 -11.95 0.28
CA HIS A 51 -7.62 -11.00 -0.75
C HIS A 51 -7.00 -9.76 -0.11
N THR A 52 -5.71 -9.55 -0.35
CA THR A 52 -5.04 -8.29 -0.02
C THR A 52 -5.04 -7.41 -1.26
N TYR A 53 -5.53 -6.19 -1.12
CA TYR A 53 -5.58 -5.20 -2.20
C TYR A 53 -4.63 -4.06 -1.90
N MET A 54 -3.94 -3.57 -2.93
CA MET A 54 -3.08 -2.39 -2.82
C MET A 54 -3.30 -1.46 -4.02
N LYS A 55 -3.48 -0.17 -3.73
CA LYS A 55 -3.50 0.90 -4.71
C LYS A 55 -2.32 1.83 -4.46
N ILE A 56 -1.57 2.09 -5.53
CA ILE A 56 -0.42 2.98 -5.53
C ILE A 56 -0.71 4.06 -6.57
N ASP A 57 -0.81 5.31 -6.12
CA ASP A 57 -0.93 6.47 -6.99
C ASP A 57 0.23 7.43 -6.68
N GLY A 58 0.94 7.92 -7.69
CA GLY A 58 2.06 8.83 -7.45
C GLY A 58 2.63 9.46 -8.70
N THR A 59 3.66 10.28 -8.47
CA THR A 59 4.37 11.03 -9.51
C THR A 59 5.88 10.86 -9.34
N ILE A 60 6.57 10.82 -10.47
CA ILE A 60 8.02 10.85 -10.56
C ILE A 60 8.46 12.09 -11.32
N ASN A 61 9.53 12.73 -10.83
CA ASN A 61 10.17 13.86 -11.47
C ASN A 61 11.54 13.44 -11.98
N PHE A 62 11.85 13.84 -13.20
CA PHE A 62 13.12 13.61 -13.88
C PHE A 62 13.88 14.91 -14.03
#